data_AF-A0A174UI22-F1
#
_entry.id   AF-A0A174UI22-F1
#
_cell.length_a   1.000
_cell.length_b   1.000
_cell.length_c   1.000
_cell.angle_alpha   90.00
_cell.angle_beta   90.00
_cell.angle_gamma   90.00
#
_symmetry.space_group_name_H-M   'P 1'
#
loop_
_entity.id
_entity.type
_entity.pdbx_description
1 polymer ?
#
loop_
_entity_poly.entity_id
_entity_poly.type
_entity_poly.pdbx_seq_one_letter_code
_entity_poly.pdbx_strand_id
1 'polypeptide(L)'
;MNYTFELKELQATHIVYLHHQGDMSMIPSSIRKLMQWARPKGLINGPANKLISVYQHEGKELSVDIGLTVPQEVEGENEISKGLLSGGLYAIGHFEIGTDEIPAAWSLMYTLTSKHQCKPCAGKSFEIYQSIPLDQHPQDKCMIDLCIPVQMIDLKLIEEKAISILTECDTAMLASVTEEGYPRPVPMGKIKADGISQIWFSTGTFSDKTIQFQLNPKAGVCFMKGGDSIVLTGKVEIVSDMEIKKALWSDWMFAHFPGGVIDPSYCILKFTSEEATYWIDNEFVKASI
;
A
#
# COMPACT_ATOMS: atom_id res chain seq x y z
N MET A 1 -4.55 -8.21 -18.99
CA MET A 1 -3.65 -9.01 -18.15
C MET A 1 -4.42 -10.04 -17.34
N ASN A 2 -4.19 -11.33 -17.61
CA ASN A 2 -4.71 -12.45 -16.82
C ASN A 2 -3.71 -12.73 -15.68
N TYR A 3 -4.18 -12.83 -14.42
CA TYR A 3 -3.31 -13.09 -13.29
C TYR A 3 -4.01 -13.78 -12.12
N THR A 4 -3.23 -14.44 -11.28
CA THR A 4 -3.61 -14.86 -9.92
C THR A 4 -2.57 -14.38 -8.91
N PHE A 5 -2.97 -14.20 -7.65
CA PHE A 5 -2.08 -13.70 -6.59
C PHE A 5 -2.14 -14.61 -5.36
N GLU A 6 -0.99 -14.92 -4.79
CA GLU A 6 -0.87 -15.63 -3.52
C GLU A 6 0.19 -15.02 -2.60
N LEU A 7 0.01 -15.21 -1.30
CA LEU A 7 1.05 -15.01 -0.29
C LEU A 7 1.60 -16.38 0.10
N LYS A 8 2.92 -16.55 0.05
CA LYS A 8 3.53 -17.86 0.23
C LYS A 8 4.88 -17.79 0.91
N GLU A 9 5.09 -18.70 1.85
CA GLU A 9 6.40 -18.93 2.45
C GLU A 9 7.28 -19.68 1.44
N LEU A 10 8.36 -19.05 0.99
CA LEU A 10 9.37 -19.66 0.14
C LEU A 10 10.57 -20.09 0.97
N GLN A 11 11.16 -21.22 0.61
CA GLN A 11 12.44 -21.66 1.16
C GLN A 11 13.59 -20.93 0.48
N ALA A 12 14.70 -20.79 1.20
CA ALA A 12 15.92 -20.26 0.61
C ALA A 12 16.34 -21.15 -0.57
N THR A 13 16.63 -20.53 -1.72
CA THR A 13 16.88 -21.24 -2.98
C THR A 13 18.24 -20.85 -3.53
N HIS A 14 19.10 -21.84 -3.76
CA HIS A 14 20.39 -21.60 -4.39
C HIS A 14 20.20 -21.18 -5.84
N ILE A 15 21.04 -20.25 -6.29
CA ILE A 15 21.02 -19.75 -7.66
C ILE A 15 22.43 -19.70 -8.23
N VAL A 16 22.52 -19.81 -9.55
CA VAL A 16 23.70 -19.46 -10.34
C VAL A 16 23.29 -18.40 -11.33
N TYR A 17 24.08 -17.34 -11.47
CA TYR A 17 23.66 -16.17 -12.22
C TYR A 17 24.81 -15.46 -12.92
N LEU A 18 24.46 -14.71 -13.95
CA LEU A 18 25.32 -13.76 -14.63
C LEU A 18 24.82 -12.36 -14.29
N HIS A 19 25.70 -11.51 -13.79
CA HIS A 19 25.36 -10.12 -13.49
C HIS A 19 25.24 -9.33 -14.80
N HIS A 20 24.08 -8.75 -15.06
CA HIS A 20 23.82 -7.93 -16.23
C HIS A 20 23.65 -6.46 -15.83
N GLN A 21 24.54 -5.62 -16.33
CA GLN A 21 24.49 -4.16 -16.22
C GLN A 21 24.56 -3.57 -17.63
N GLY A 22 23.64 -2.66 -17.96
CA GLY A 22 23.63 -1.94 -19.24
C GLY A 22 22.34 -2.10 -20.04
N ASP A 23 22.47 -2.13 -21.37
CA ASP A 23 21.34 -2.14 -22.31
C ASP A 23 20.50 -3.43 -22.20
N MET A 24 19.22 -3.28 -21.86
CA MET A 24 18.24 -4.36 -21.75
C MET A 24 18.11 -5.18 -23.05
N SER A 25 18.45 -4.60 -24.21
CA SER A 25 18.47 -5.33 -25.48
C SER A 25 19.45 -6.52 -25.48
N MET A 26 20.41 -6.52 -24.56
CA MET A 26 21.45 -7.56 -24.43
C MET A 26 21.06 -8.71 -23.50
N ILE A 27 19.91 -8.64 -22.81
CA ILE A 27 19.39 -9.73 -21.95
C ILE A 27 19.36 -11.10 -22.67
N PRO A 28 18.86 -11.21 -23.93
CA PRO A 28 18.85 -12.50 -24.64
C PRO A 28 20.26 -13.10 -24.84
N SER A 29 21.29 -12.26 -24.96
CA SER A 29 22.68 -12.71 -25.07
C SER A 29 23.20 -13.30 -23.76
N SER A 30 22.86 -12.67 -22.63
CA SER A 30 23.17 -13.13 -21.28
C SER A 30 22.50 -14.46 -20.96
N ILE A 31 21.20 -14.60 -21.30
CA ILE A 31 20.47 -15.87 -21.18
C ILE A 31 21.19 -16.96 -22.00
N ARG A 32 21.58 -16.67 -23.24
CA ARG A 32 22.28 -17.64 -24.09
C ARG A 32 23.60 -18.11 -23.49
N LYS A 33 24.41 -17.20 -22.95
CA LYS A 33 25.67 -17.53 -22.25
C LYS A 33 25.41 -18.45 -21.06
N LEU A 34 24.45 -18.10 -20.21
CA LEU A 34 24.08 -18.90 -19.04
C LEU A 34 23.64 -20.32 -19.44
N MET A 35 22.80 -20.43 -20.48
CA MET A 35 22.32 -21.73 -20.99
C MET A 35 23.45 -22.59 -21.57
N GLN A 36 24.41 -21.98 -22.28
CA GLN A 36 25.58 -22.70 -22.82
C GLN A 36 26.43 -23.31 -21.72
N TRP A 37 26.57 -22.63 -20.58
CA TRP A 37 27.30 -23.16 -19.42
C TRP A 37 26.50 -24.19 -18.63
N ALA A 38 25.19 -23.95 -18.45
CA ALA A 38 24.32 -24.80 -17.63
C ALA A 38 23.99 -26.15 -18.29
N ARG A 39 23.87 -26.17 -19.63
CA ARG A 39 23.49 -27.36 -20.42
C ARG A 39 24.41 -28.57 -20.20
N PRO A 40 25.75 -28.48 -20.37
CA PRO A 40 26.64 -29.62 -20.15
C PRO A 40 26.68 -30.09 -18.69
N LYS A 41 26.25 -29.25 -17.73
CA LYS A 41 26.17 -29.57 -16.29
C LYS A 41 24.82 -30.15 -15.86
N GLY A 42 23.88 -30.34 -16.80
CA GLY A 42 22.54 -30.88 -16.52
C GLY A 42 21.59 -29.93 -15.80
N LEU A 43 21.95 -28.64 -15.70
CA LEU A 43 21.22 -27.64 -14.89
C LEU A 43 20.04 -26.98 -15.62
N ILE A 44 19.58 -27.54 -16.75
CA ILE A 44 18.46 -26.99 -17.53
C ILE A 44 17.27 -27.96 -17.69
N ASN A 45 17.41 -29.21 -17.24
CA ASN A 45 16.42 -30.27 -17.49
C ASN A 45 15.64 -30.67 -16.23
N GLY A 46 15.82 -29.96 -15.10
CA GLY A 46 15.18 -30.26 -13.83
C GLY A 46 14.01 -29.32 -13.51
N PRO A 47 12.94 -29.80 -12.85
CA PRO A 47 11.82 -28.95 -12.45
C PRO A 47 12.22 -27.87 -11.43
N ALA A 48 13.31 -28.11 -10.69
CA ALA A 48 13.93 -27.17 -9.77
C ALA A 48 14.85 -26.14 -10.46
N ASN A 49 15.08 -26.26 -11.77
CA ASN A 49 15.95 -25.39 -12.54
C ASN A 49 15.12 -24.43 -13.40
N LYS A 50 14.73 -23.31 -12.79
CA LYS A 50 13.92 -22.28 -13.43
C LYS A 50 14.81 -21.11 -13.79
N LEU A 51 14.58 -20.55 -14.98
CA LEU A 51 15.19 -19.27 -15.37
C LEU A 51 14.58 -18.17 -14.52
N ILE A 52 15.43 -17.33 -13.98
CA ILE A 52 15.04 -16.20 -13.13
C ILE A 52 15.74 -14.91 -13.56
N SER A 53 15.07 -13.80 -13.30
CA SER A 53 15.64 -12.46 -13.34
C SER A 53 15.53 -11.87 -11.95
N VAL A 54 16.65 -11.53 -11.31
CA VAL A 54 16.68 -10.97 -9.96
C VAL A 54 17.06 -9.51 -10.04
N TYR A 55 16.18 -8.64 -9.59
CA TYR A 55 16.42 -7.20 -9.63
C TYR A 55 17.31 -6.76 -8.48
N GLN A 56 18.35 -6.02 -8.82
CA GLN A 56 19.23 -5.38 -7.86
C GLN A 56 19.10 -3.86 -7.99
N HIS A 57 19.10 -3.20 -6.84
CA HIS A 57 19.16 -1.74 -6.75
C HIS A 57 20.56 -1.36 -6.27
N GLU A 58 21.50 -1.20 -7.20
CA GLU A 58 22.84 -0.69 -6.92
C GLU A 58 22.92 0.80 -7.31
N GLY A 59 22.72 1.69 -6.34
CA GLY A 59 22.75 3.12 -6.57
C GLY A 59 21.55 3.63 -7.37
N LYS A 60 21.79 4.35 -8.47
CA LYS A 60 20.74 4.93 -9.34
C LYS A 60 20.43 4.09 -10.59
N GLU A 61 21.20 3.03 -10.84
CA GLU A 61 21.02 2.18 -12.01
C GLU A 61 20.36 0.87 -11.60
N LEU A 62 19.43 0.40 -12.44
CA LEU A 62 18.81 -0.92 -12.28
C LEU A 62 19.76 -1.95 -12.88
N SER A 63 20.26 -2.88 -12.07
CA SER A 63 21.00 -4.06 -12.53
C SER A 63 20.15 -5.31 -12.33
N VAL A 64 20.36 -6.31 -13.18
CA VAL A 64 19.58 -7.55 -13.17
C VAL A 64 20.55 -8.72 -13.18
N ASP A 65 20.40 -9.64 -12.23
CA ASP A 65 21.05 -10.93 -12.33
C ASP A 65 20.16 -11.88 -13.12
N ILE A 66 20.68 -12.40 -14.23
CA ILE A 66 19.99 -13.43 -15.01
C ILE A 66 20.53 -14.77 -14.55
N GLY A 67 19.67 -15.63 -14.04
CA GLY A 67 20.11 -16.84 -13.34
C GLY A 67 19.23 -18.05 -13.52
N LEU A 68 19.67 -19.15 -12.93
CA LEU A 68 18.94 -20.39 -12.78
C LEU A 68 18.84 -20.74 -11.30
N THR A 69 17.66 -21.16 -10.86
CA THR A 69 17.55 -21.85 -9.58
C THR A 69 18.24 -23.21 -9.65
N VAL A 70 18.84 -23.63 -8.55
CA VAL A 70 19.52 -24.93 -8.43
C VAL A 70 19.15 -25.56 -7.09
N PRO A 71 18.99 -26.90 -7.03
CA PRO A 71 18.53 -27.58 -5.81
C PRO A 71 19.58 -27.58 -4.67
N GLN A 72 20.83 -27.30 -4.99
CA GLN A 72 21.95 -27.24 -4.06
C GLN A 72 22.96 -26.19 -4.56
N GLU A 73 23.89 -25.78 -3.71
CA GLU A 73 24.97 -24.88 -4.10
C GLU A 73 25.80 -25.47 -5.25
N VAL A 74 26.04 -24.66 -6.28
CA VAL A 74 26.86 -24.98 -7.44
C VAL A 74 27.89 -23.88 -7.60
N GLU A 75 29.17 -24.27 -7.69
CA GLU A 75 30.23 -23.30 -7.95
C GLU A 75 30.11 -22.71 -9.35
N GLY A 76 30.25 -21.38 -9.41
CA GLY A 76 30.29 -20.62 -10.64
C GLY A 76 31.61 -20.80 -11.39
N GLU A 77 31.63 -20.36 -12.65
CA GLU A 77 32.83 -20.39 -13.48
C GLU A 77 32.87 -19.14 -14.37
N ASN A 78 34.02 -18.47 -14.43
CA ASN A 78 34.23 -17.23 -15.19
C ASN A 78 33.24 -16.12 -14.78
N GLU A 79 32.33 -15.72 -15.68
CA GLU A 79 31.32 -14.68 -15.46
C GLU A 79 30.13 -15.16 -14.61
N ILE A 80 30.01 -16.46 -14.36
CA ILE A 80 28.89 -17.03 -13.63
C ILE A 80 29.23 -17.10 -12.16
N SER A 81 28.38 -16.49 -11.34
CA SER A 81 28.49 -16.44 -9.89
C SER A 81 27.44 -17.34 -9.25
N LYS A 82 27.70 -17.76 -8.00
CA LYS A 82 26.72 -18.44 -7.15
C LYS A 82 26.04 -17.44 -6.22
N GLY A 83 24.82 -17.75 -5.81
CA GLY A 83 24.06 -16.92 -4.87
C GLY A 83 22.99 -17.72 -4.13
N LEU A 84 22.30 -17.02 -3.24
CA LEU A 84 21.18 -17.55 -2.47
C LEU A 84 20.04 -16.53 -2.46
N LEU A 85 18.87 -16.93 -2.94
CA LEU A 85 17.63 -16.20 -2.69
C LEU A 85 17.16 -16.53 -1.28
N SER A 86 16.90 -15.50 -0.49
CA SER A 86 16.47 -15.68 0.91
C SER A 86 15.07 -16.27 0.97
N GLY A 87 14.83 -17.17 1.92
CA GLY A 87 13.48 -17.62 2.24
C GLY A 87 12.69 -16.55 3.00
N GLY A 88 11.40 -16.79 3.17
CA GLY A 88 10.47 -15.90 3.87
C GLY A 88 9.13 -15.80 3.17
N LEU A 89 8.30 -14.85 3.60
CA LEU A 89 7.00 -14.59 2.99
C LEU A 89 7.15 -13.77 1.71
N TYR A 90 6.58 -14.27 0.63
CA TYR A 90 6.55 -13.59 -0.66
C TYR A 90 5.12 -13.36 -1.13
N ALA A 91 4.90 -12.19 -1.75
CA ALA A 91 3.78 -11.94 -2.61
C ALA A 91 4.12 -12.42 -4.02
N ILE A 92 3.35 -13.36 -4.53
CA ILE A 92 3.57 -14.01 -5.82
C ILE A 92 2.39 -13.70 -6.73
N GLY A 93 2.66 -13.02 -7.84
CA GLY A 93 1.70 -12.85 -8.91
C GLY A 93 2.06 -13.79 -10.06
N HIS A 94 1.13 -14.67 -10.43
CA HIS A 94 1.25 -15.53 -11.60
C HIS A 94 0.59 -14.83 -12.77
N PHE A 95 1.34 -14.59 -13.85
CA PHE A 95 0.90 -13.81 -15.00
C PHE A 95 1.00 -14.60 -16.30
N GLU A 96 0.05 -14.36 -17.19
CA GLU A 96 0.09 -14.79 -18.60
C GLU A 96 0.02 -13.53 -19.49
N ILE A 97 1.19 -13.02 -19.89
CA ILE A 97 1.33 -11.67 -20.47
C ILE A 97 2.40 -11.59 -21.55
N GLY A 98 2.32 -10.55 -22.39
CA GLY A 98 3.42 -10.17 -23.28
C GLY A 98 4.61 -9.58 -22.50
N THR A 99 5.80 -9.61 -23.09
CA THR A 99 7.01 -9.05 -22.46
C THR A 99 6.94 -7.54 -22.28
N ASP A 100 6.19 -6.85 -23.13
CA ASP A 100 5.87 -5.43 -23.07
C ASP A 100 4.93 -5.05 -21.91
N GLU A 101 4.14 -6.02 -21.40
CA GLU A 101 3.24 -5.83 -20.26
C GLU A 101 3.93 -6.02 -18.89
N ILE A 102 5.17 -6.52 -18.84
CA ILE A 102 5.91 -6.81 -17.59
C ILE A 102 6.00 -5.58 -16.66
N PRO A 103 6.31 -4.36 -17.12
CA PRO A 103 6.34 -3.19 -16.24
C PRO A 103 4.98 -2.86 -15.61
N ALA A 104 3.89 -3.09 -16.35
CA ALA A 104 2.53 -2.91 -15.84
C ALA A 104 2.17 -3.99 -14.81
N ALA A 105 2.64 -5.23 -14.99
CA ALA A 105 2.50 -6.32 -14.03
C ALA A 105 3.22 -6.01 -12.70
N TRP A 106 4.44 -5.49 -12.75
CA TRP A 106 5.16 -5.02 -11.56
C TRP A 106 4.42 -3.91 -10.82
N SER A 107 3.86 -2.94 -11.56
CA SER A 107 3.06 -1.86 -10.98
C SER A 107 1.81 -2.39 -10.28
N LEU A 108 1.15 -3.41 -10.87
CA LEU A 108 0.01 -4.08 -10.25
C LEU A 108 0.41 -4.81 -8.96
N MET A 109 1.57 -5.48 -8.93
CA MET A 109 2.02 -6.20 -7.74
C MET A 109 2.09 -5.31 -6.49
N TYR A 110 2.58 -4.07 -6.61
CA TYR A 110 2.59 -3.11 -5.50
C TYR A 110 1.19 -2.70 -5.03
N THR A 111 0.21 -2.70 -5.93
CA THR A 111 -1.20 -2.47 -5.57
C THR A 111 -1.78 -3.69 -4.85
N LEU A 112 -1.44 -4.89 -5.30
CA LEU A 112 -1.92 -6.14 -4.70
C LEU A 112 -1.37 -6.35 -3.28
N THR A 113 -0.09 -6.05 -3.03
CA THR A 113 0.46 -6.14 -1.67
C THR A 113 -0.33 -5.27 -0.69
N SER A 114 -0.61 -4.03 -1.07
CA SER A 114 -1.42 -3.10 -0.27
C SER A 114 -2.83 -3.62 -0.01
N LYS A 115 -3.49 -4.22 -1.01
CA LYS A 115 -4.83 -4.83 -0.86
C LYS A 115 -4.82 -6.04 0.08
N HIS A 116 -3.71 -6.76 0.15
CA HIS A 116 -3.53 -7.94 1.00
C HIS A 116 -2.84 -7.61 2.33
N GLN A 117 -2.79 -6.33 2.72
CA GLN A 117 -2.27 -5.88 4.01
C GLN A 117 -0.81 -6.32 4.25
N CYS A 118 -0.02 -6.36 3.18
CA CYS A 118 1.40 -6.61 3.25
C CYS A 118 2.17 -5.51 2.53
N LYS A 119 3.44 -5.37 2.90
CA LYS A 119 4.34 -4.39 2.28
C LYS A 119 5.65 -5.04 1.89
N PRO A 120 6.31 -4.55 0.81
CA PRO A 120 7.66 -4.97 0.48
C PRO A 120 8.60 -4.81 1.69
N CYS A 121 9.45 -5.79 1.92
CA CYS A 121 10.45 -5.78 2.97
C CYS A 121 11.86 -6.00 2.41
N ALA A 122 12.87 -6.08 3.28
CA ALA A 122 14.24 -6.31 2.84
C ALA A 122 14.38 -7.67 2.15
N GLY A 123 14.89 -7.68 0.92
CA GLY A 123 15.10 -8.87 0.12
C GLY A 123 15.22 -8.52 -1.36
N LYS A 124 15.47 -9.53 -2.19
CA LYS A 124 15.52 -9.35 -3.66
C LYS A 124 14.17 -9.74 -4.26
N SER A 125 13.59 -8.85 -5.06
CA SER A 125 12.46 -9.19 -5.92
C SER A 125 12.97 -9.90 -7.17
N PHE A 126 12.23 -10.88 -7.67
CA PHE A 126 12.64 -11.66 -8.83
C PHE A 126 11.46 -12.16 -9.65
N GLU A 127 11.77 -12.50 -10.90
CA GLU A 127 10.87 -13.12 -11.86
C GLU A 127 11.25 -14.58 -12.02
N ILE A 128 10.26 -15.46 -12.14
CA ILE A 128 10.47 -16.85 -12.55
C ILE A 128 9.79 -17.07 -13.89
N TYR A 129 10.54 -17.52 -14.88
CA TYR A 129 10.00 -17.90 -16.19
C TYR A 129 9.56 -19.37 -16.15
N GLN A 130 8.27 -19.63 -16.38
CA GLN A 130 7.72 -20.99 -16.26
C GLN A 130 8.05 -21.89 -17.47
N SER A 131 8.35 -21.30 -18.63
CA SER A 131 8.76 -22.01 -19.84
C SER A 131 9.95 -21.34 -20.54
N ILE A 132 10.87 -22.17 -21.04
CA ILE A 132 11.94 -21.78 -21.97
C ILE A 132 11.73 -22.64 -23.23
N PRO A 133 11.73 -22.07 -24.45
CA PRO A 133 11.99 -20.67 -24.82
C PRO A 133 10.81 -19.74 -24.52
N LEU A 134 11.10 -18.43 -24.47
CA LEU A 134 10.11 -17.35 -24.39
C LEU A 134 9.14 -17.32 -25.59
N ASP A 135 9.46 -18.06 -26.66
CA ASP A 135 8.91 -17.86 -28.00
C ASP A 135 7.90 -18.94 -28.44
N GLN A 136 7.39 -19.78 -27.51
CA GLN A 136 6.63 -20.98 -27.87
C GLN A 136 5.10 -20.89 -27.72
N HIS A 137 4.56 -19.77 -27.26
CA HIS A 137 3.09 -19.61 -27.25
C HIS A 137 2.61 -19.03 -28.59
N PRO A 138 1.53 -19.58 -29.18
CA PRO A 138 0.99 -19.11 -30.46
C PRO A 138 0.43 -17.67 -30.45
N GLN A 139 0.61 -16.91 -29.35
CA GLN A 139 0.13 -15.54 -29.14
C GLN A 139 1.19 -14.61 -28.47
N ASP A 140 2.48 -14.94 -28.51
CA ASP A 140 3.59 -14.14 -27.93
C ASP A 140 3.50 -13.86 -26.41
N LYS A 141 2.71 -14.64 -25.67
CA LYS A 141 2.59 -14.52 -24.20
C LYS A 141 3.52 -15.47 -23.47
N CYS A 142 4.10 -14.99 -22.38
CA CYS A 142 4.90 -15.77 -21.45
C CYS A 142 4.16 -15.96 -20.14
N MET A 143 4.40 -17.12 -19.50
CA MET A 143 3.98 -17.38 -18.12
C MET A 143 5.12 -17.01 -17.18
N ILE A 144 4.90 -16.00 -16.34
CA ILE A 144 5.89 -15.52 -15.39
C ILE A 144 5.30 -15.40 -13.99
N ASP A 145 6.13 -15.68 -13.00
CA ASP A 145 5.82 -15.37 -11.60
C ASP A 145 6.64 -14.18 -11.16
N LEU A 146 5.97 -13.12 -10.70
CA LEU A 146 6.64 -11.98 -10.05
C LEU A 146 6.62 -12.19 -8.55
N CYS A 147 7.79 -12.21 -7.93
CA CYS A 147 7.97 -12.49 -6.52
C CYS A 147 8.52 -11.25 -5.80
N ILE A 148 7.78 -10.75 -4.80
CA ILE A 148 8.20 -9.64 -3.93
C ILE A 148 8.31 -10.17 -2.50
N PRO A 149 9.45 -10.02 -1.82
CA PRO A 149 9.55 -10.32 -0.39
C PRO A 149 8.68 -9.32 0.37
N VAL A 150 7.80 -9.82 1.22
CA VAL A 150 6.84 -8.99 1.96
C VAL A 150 6.82 -9.33 3.44
N GLN A 151 6.32 -8.38 4.23
CA GLN A 151 5.90 -8.61 5.60
C GLN A 151 4.44 -8.17 5.76
N MET A 152 3.73 -8.84 6.67
CA MET A 152 2.37 -8.42 7.03
C MET A 152 2.40 -7.11 7.80
N ILE A 153 1.39 -6.28 7.57
CA ILE A 153 1.17 -5.06 8.32
C ILE A 153 0.40 -5.40 9.59
N ASP A 154 0.85 -4.87 10.72
CA ASP A 154 0.14 -4.99 12.00
C ASP A 154 -0.92 -3.88 12.10
N LEU A 155 -2.13 -4.21 11.65
CA LEU A 155 -3.27 -3.27 11.67
C LEU A 155 -3.57 -2.74 13.07
N LYS A 156 -3.42 -3.57 14.11
CA LYS A 156 -3.71 -3.16 15.48
C LYS A 156 -2.73 -2.09 15.95
N LEU A 157 -1.45 -2.29 15.66
CA LEU A 157 -0.42 -1.30 15.97
C LEU A 157 -0.66 0.01 15.22
N ILE A 158 -1.09 -0.04 13.96
CA ILE A 158 -1.43 1.15 13.16
C ILE A 158 -2.64 1.88 13.76
N GLU A 159 -3.68 1.16 14.17
CA GLU A 159 -4.85 1.76 14.83
C GLU A 159 -4.51 2.39 16.20
N GLU A 160 -3.68 1.73 17.00
CA GLU A 160 -3.21 2.29 18.29
C GLU A 160 -2.44 3.61 18.08
N LYS A 161 -1.55 3.66 17.08
CA LYS A 161 -0.83 4.88 16.70
C LYS A 161 -1.77 5.96 16.17
N ALA A 162 -2.74 5.58 15.34
CA ALA A 162 -3.77 6.49 14.84
C ALA A 162 -4.54 7.14 15.99
N ILE A 163 -4.97 6.36 16.99
CA ILE A 163 -5.67 6.87 18.18
C ILE A 163 -4.77 7.84 18.97
N SER A 164 -3.48 7.53 19.11
CA SER A 164 -2.51 8.43 19.76
C SER A 164 -2.41 9.77 19.03
N ILE A 165 -2.25 9.76 17.70
CA ILE A 165 -2.19 10.98 16.88
C ILE A 165 -3.50 11.77 17.01
N LEU A 166 -4.65 11.11 16.87
CA LEU A 166 -5.97 11.72 17.03
C LEU A 166 -6.12 12.39 18.39
N THR A 167 -5.61 11.78 19.46
CA THR A 167 -5.68 12.32 20.82
C THR A 167 -4.88 13.62 20.94
N GLU A 168 -3.69 13.67 20.37
CA GLU A 168 -2.77 14.81 20.43
C GLU A 168 -3.13 15.96 19.47
N CYS A 169 -3.97 15.72 18.45
CA CYS A 169 -4.40 16.75 17.52
C CYS A 169 -5.62 17.53 18.03
N ASP A 170 -5.47 18.81 18.38
CA ASP A 170 -6.60 19.66 18.76
C ASP A 170 -7.46 20.11 17.56
N THR A 171 -6.94 19.97 16.34
CA THR A 171 -7.60 20.39 15.09
C THR A 171 -7.63 19.24 14.10
N ALA A 172 -8.70 19.14 13.34
CA ALA A 172 -8.84 18.23 12.19
C ALA A 172 -9.39 19.00 10.98
N MET A 173 -9.07 18.54 9.77
CA MET A 173 -9.71 19.03 8.55
C MET A 173 -11.02 18.30 8.36
N LEU A 174 -12.15 19.00 8.44
CA LEU A 174 -13.48 18.47 8.12
C LEU A 174 -13.90 18.95 6.73
N ALA A 175 -14.23 18.03 5.84
CA ALA A 175 -14.70 18.31 4.48
C ALA A 175 -16.19 18.02 4.36
N SER A 176 -16.97 19.07 4.09
CA SER A 176 -18.34 18.98 3.58
C SER A 176 -18.34 19.02 2.04
N VAL A 177 -19.51 18.82 1.42
CA VAL A 177 -19.70 18.94 -0.03
C VAL A 177 -20.64 20.10 -0.31
N THR A 178 -20.28 21.02 -1.20
CA THR A 178 -21.15 22.13 -1.62
C THR A 178 -22.31 21.62 -2.48
N GLU A 179 -23.32 22.45 -2.70
CA GLU A 179 -24.46 22.08 -3.56
C GLU A 179 -24.03 21.76 -5.00
N GLU A 180 -22.99 22.44 -5.50
CA GLU A 180 -22.38 22.19 -6.81
C GLU A 180 -21.45 20.96 -6.82
N GLY A 181 -21.29 20.26 -5.69
CA GLY A 181 -20.51 19.04 -5.58
C GLY A 181 -19.02 19.24 -5.26
N TYR A 182 -18.57 20.46 -4.94
CA TYR A 182 -17.18 20.70 -4.59
C TYR A 182 -16.87 20.25 -3.15
N PRO A 183 -15.73 19.60 -2.90
CA PRO A 183 -15.28 19.35 -1.53
C PRO A 183 -14.83 20.66 -0.88
N ARG A 184 -15.23 20.89 0.38
CA ARG A 184 -14.90 22.08 1.16
C ARG A 184 -14.18 21.69 2.46
N PRO A 185 -12.87 21.40 2.42
CA PRO A 185 -12.09 21.12 3.61
C PRO A 185 -11.92 22.39 4.46
N VAL A 186 -12.18 22.28 5.76
CA VAL A 186 -12.01 23.37 6.73
C VAL A 186 -11.35 22.85 8.00
N PRO A 187 -10.29 23.50 8.51
CA PRO A 187 -9.74 23.20 9.83
C PRO A 187 -10.77 23.50 10.91
N MET A 188 -11.05 22.52 11.77
CA MET A 188 -12.02 22.60 12.85
C MET A 188 -11.39 22.12 14.16
N GLY A 189 -11.67 22.82 15.26
CA GLY A 189 -11.30 22.36 16.60
C GLY A 189 -12.02 21.05 16.94
N LYS A 190 -11.26 20.01 17.26
CA LYS A 190 -11.75 18.73 17.75
C LYS A 190 -12.11 18.88 19.22
N ILE A 191 -13.37 18.64 19.58
CA ILE A 191 -13.79 18.65 20.99
C ILE A 191 -13.46 17.31 21.66
N LYS A 192 -13.85 16.23 20.98
CA LYS A 192 -13.74 14.86 21.49
C LYS A 192 -13.56 13.91 20.32
N ALA A 193 -12.81 12.84 20.57
CA ALA A 193 -12.74 11.69 19.68
C ALA A 193 -12.92 10.41 20.52
N ASP A 194 -13.79 9.52 20.07
CA ASP A 194 -13.95 8.17 20.62
C ASP A 194 -13.23 7.20 19.67
N GLY A 195 -11.90 7.13 19.84
CA GLY A 195 -11.00 6.49 18.89
C GLY A 195 -11.14 7.08 17.49
N ILE A 196 -11.05 6.23 16.48
CA ILE A 196 -11.30 6.59 15.07
C ILE A 196 -12.79 6.56 14.69
N SER A 197 -13.67 6.08 15.58
CA SER A 197 -15.05 5.75 15.24
C SER A 197 -15.96 6.97 15.21
N GLN A 198 -15.79 7.90 16.16
CA GLN A 198 -16.61 9.09 16.29
C GLN A 198 -15.74 10.30 16.62
N ILE A 199 -15.94 11.38 15.88
CA ILE A 199 -15.26 12.66 16.09
C ILE A 199 -16.32 13.75 16.27
N TRP A 200 -16.11 14.59 17.27
CA TRP A 200 -17.08 15.61 17.66
C TRP A 200 -16.51 17.02 17.49
N PHE A 201 -17.29 17.89 16.84
CA PHE A 201 -16.93 19.29 16.57
C PHE A 201 -18.03 20.25 17.02
N SER A 202 -17.67 21.47 17.40
CA SER A 202 -18.62 22.58 17.62
C SER A 202 -18.78 23.39 16.36
N THR A 203 -20.00 23.81 16.03
CA THR A 203 -20.22 24.75 14.93
C THR A 203 -21.48 25.60 15.11
N GLY A 204 -21.66 26.53 14.18
CA GLY A 204 -22.84 27.38 14.12
C GLY A 204 -24.03 26.66 13.48
N THR A 205 -25.22 26.73 14.08
CA THR A 205 -26.46 26.10 13.58
C THR A 205 -26.83 26.52 12.15
N PHE A 206 -26.45 27.73 11.74
CA PHE A 206 -26.73 28.28 10.40
C PHE A 206 -25.48 28.51 9.55
N SER A 207 -24.36 27.86 9.88
CA SER A 207 -23.14 27.98 9.09
C SER A 207 -23.24 27.21 7.76
N ASP A 208 -22.45 27.60 6.75
CA ASP A 208 -22.42 26.93 5.44
C ASP A 208 -22.31 25.40 5.56
N LYS A 209 -21.44 24.91 6.45
CA LYS A 209 -21.21 23.46 6.59
C LYS A 209 -22.40 22.75 7.22
N THR A 210 -23.11 23.41 8.14
CA THR A 210 -24.30 22.85 8.77
C THR A 210 -25.40 22.70 7.73
N ILE A 211 -25.61 23.72 6.89
CA ILE A 211 -26.55 23.66 5.76
C ILE A 211 -26.12 22.55 4.78
N GLN A 212 -24.84 22.48 4.43
CA GLN A 212 -24.31 21.44 3.56
C GLN A 212 -24.53 20.03 4.12
N PHE A 213 -24.29 19.80 5.42
CA PHE A 213 -24.49 18.49 6.04
C PHE A 213 -25.97 18.12 6.22
N GLN A 214 -26.88 19.09 6.31
CA GLN A 214 -28.32 18.81 6.25
C GLN A 214 -28.74 18.25 4.90
N LEU A 215 -28.13 18.75 3.80
CA LEU A 215 -28.43 18.31 2.44
C LEU A 215 -27.67 17.03 2.05
N ASN A 216 -26.42 16.90 2.50
CA ASN A 216 -25.55 15.77 2.21
C ASN A 216 -24.68 15.43 3.45
N PRO A 217 -24.99 14.36 4.19
CA PRO A 217 -24.26 14.03 5.40
C PRO A 217 -22.86 13.46 5.13
N LYS A 218 -22.49 13.13 3.88
CA LYS A 218 -21.19 12.54 3.56
C LYS A 218 -20.07 13.52 3.86
N ALA A 219 -19.03 13.05 4.55
CA ALA A 219 -17.92 13.86 4.99
C ALA A 219 -16.59 13.12 4.92
N GLY A 220 -15.51 13.90 4.85
CA GLY A 220 -14.15 13.44 5.11
C GLY A 220 -13.57 14.15 6.32
N VAL A 221 -12.83 13.44 7.16
CA VAL A 221 -12.05 14.01 8.27
C VAL A 221 -10.59 13.62 8.09
N CYS A 222 -9.68 14.58 8.20
CA CYS A 222 -8.24 14.31 8.13
C CYS A 222 -7.50 14.90 9.34
N PHE A 223 -6.70 14.04 9.98
CA PHE A 223 -5.72 14.41 10.99
C PHE A 223 -4.32 14.30 10.40
N MET A 224 -3.43 15.23 10.76
CA MET A 224 -2.03 15.19 10.33
C MET A 224 -1.11 15.62 11.47
N LYS A 225 0.02 14.93 11.63
CA LYS A 225 1.07 15.28 12.59
C LYS A 225 2.45 14.90 12.07
N GLY A 226 3.33 15.89 11.89
CA GLY A 226 4.73 15.74 11.43
C GLY A 226 4.86 15.30 9.96
N GLY A 227 4.29 14.15 9.63
CA GLY A 227 4.19 13.56 8.29
C GLY A 227 3.16 12.41 8.22
N ASP A 228 2.70 11.92 9.37
CA ASP A 228 1.64 10.92 9.43
C ASP A 228 0.27 11.55 9.21
N SER A 229 -0.64 10.78 8.62
CA SER A 229 -2.03 11.20 8.40
C SER A 229 -3.04 10.07 8.61
N ILE A 230 -4.21 10.45 9.13
CA ILE A 230 -5.39 9.59 9.26
C ILE A 230 -6.53 10.26 8.52
N VAL A 231 -7.00 9.63 7.45
CA VAL A 231 -8.12 10.09 6.64
C VAL A 231 -9.30 9.16 6.89
N LEU A 232 -10.39 9.72 7.39
CA LEU A 232 -11.64 9.03 7.68
C LEU A 232 -12.70 9.50 6.70
N THR A 233 -13.47 8.57 6.14
CA THR A 233 -14.68 8.88 5.37
C THR A 233 -15.89 8.34 6.13
N GLY A 234 -16.99 9.08 6.08
CA GLY A 234 -18.17 8.72 6.85
C GLY A 234 -19.27 9.76 6.76
N LYS A 235 -20.06 9.88 7.82
CA LYS A 235 -21.25 10.76 7.86
C LYS A 235 -21.24 11.68 9.06
N VAL A 236 -21.77 12.89 8.85
CA VAL A 236 -22.02 13.87 9.91
C VAL A 236 -23.51 13.89 10.26
N GLU A 237 -23.78 13.84 11.55
CA GLU A 237 -25.08 14.14 12.15
C GLU A 237 -25.00 15.48 12.90
N ILE A 238 -26.03 16.31 12.75
CA ILE A 238 -26.15 17.57 13.50
C ILE A 238 -26.91 17.29 14.78
N VAL A 239 -26.23 17.46 15.91
CA VAL A 239 -26.74 17.14 17.24
C VAL A 239 -27.12 18.43 17.96
N SER A 240 -28.41 18.53 18.29
CA SER A 240 -29.00 19.64 19.04
C SER A 240 -29.45 19.21 20.45
N ASP A 241 -29.17 17.97 20.85
CA ASP A 241 -29.48 17.45 22.19
C ASP A 241 -28.77 18.27 23.26
N MET A 242 -29.52 18.73 24.26
CA MET A 242 -29.01 19.64 25.28
C MET A 242 -28.05 18.96 26.26
N GLU A 243 -28.19 17.68 26.53
CA GLU A 243 -27.27 16.96 27.43
C GLU A 243 -25.92 16.74 26.74
N ILE A 244 -25.92 16.38 25.45
CA ILE A 244 -24.69 16.28 24.65
C ILE A 244 -24.02 17.64 24.51
N LYS A 245 -24.78 18.70 24.18
CA LYS A 245 -24.24 20.07 24.08
C LYS A 245 -23.60 20.53 25.40
N LYS A 246 -24.22 20.23 26.55
CA LYS A 246 -23.62 20.52 27.87
C LYS A 246 -22.34 19.72 28.11
N ALA A 247 -22.36 18.42 27.83
CA ALA A 247 -21.23 17.54 28.07
C ALA A 247 -19.99 17.86 27.22
N LEU A 248 -20.21 18.41 26.01
CA LEU A 248 -19.15 18.75 25.05
C LEU A 248 -18.80 20.25 25.05
N TRP A 249 -19.39 21.04 25.94
CA TRP A 249 -19.08 22.46 26.04
C TRP A 249 -17.68 22.70 26.61
N SER A 250 -17.04 23.78 26.16
CA SER A 250 -15.78 24.25 26.74
C SER A 250 -15.74 25.77 26.74
N ASP A 251 -15.14 26.39 27.76
CA ASP A 251 -15.22 27.84 27.98
C ASP A 251 -14.66 28.69 26.84
N TRP A 252 -13.70 28.16 26.07
CA TRP A 252 -13.18 28.86 24.89
C TRP A 252 -14.27 29.13 23.83
N MET A 253 -15.36 28.35 23.82
CA MET A 253 -16.47 28.52 22.89
C MET A 253 -17.29 29.79 23.14
N PHE A 254 -17.20 30.41 24.32
CA PHE A 254 -17.87 31.69 24.61
C PHE A 254 -17.44 32.82 23.65
N ALA A 255 -16.23 32.75 23.11
CA ALA A 255 -15.75 33.71 22.10
C ALA A 255 -16.56 33.66 20.79
N HIS A 256 -17.23 32.54 20.51
CA HIS A 256 -18.01 32.32 19.30
C HIS A 256 -19.52 32.27 19.57
N PHE A 257 -19.93 31.83 20.77
CA PHE A 257 -21.31 31.66 21.17
C PHE A 257 -21.54 32.30 22.55
N PRO A 258 -21.76 33.63 22.62
CA PRO A 258 -21.92 34.36 23.88
C PRO A 258 -23.10 33.90 24.73
N GLY A 259 -24.12 33.28 24.12
CA GLY A 259 -25.25 32.66 24.83
C GLY A 259 -24.90 31.35 25.54
N GLY A 260 -23.65 30.88 25.43
CA GLY A 260 -23.20 29.63 26.04
C GLY A 260 -23.85 28.39 25.43
N VAL A 261 -24.01 27.35 26.24
CA VAL A 261 -24.62 26.07 25.82
C VAL A 261 -26.04 26.24 25.26
N ILE A 262 -26.79 27.23 25.76
CA ILE A 262 -28.17 27.52 25.33
C ILE A 262 -28.24 28.44 24.11
N ASP A 263 -27.11 28.89 23.56
CA ASP A 263 -27.10 29.75 22.38
C ASP A 263 -27.81 29.03 21.22
N PRO A 264 -28.84 29.64 20.61
CA PRO A 264 -29.59 29.02 19.51
C PRO A 264 -28.72 28.83 18.26
N SER A 265 -27.62 29.59 18.15
CA SER A 265 -26.66 29.49 17.06
C SER A 265 -25.63 28.40 17.29
N TYR A 266 -25.64 27.66 18.41
CA TYR A 266 -24.67 26.62 18.73
C TYR A 266 -25.25 25.21 18.53
N CYS A 267 -24.54 24.39 17.76
CA CYS A 267 -24.80 22.96 17.63
C CYS A 267 -23.50 22.13 17.61
N ILE A 268 -23.66 20.82 17.75
CA ILE A 268 -22.58 19.85 17.67
C ILE A 268 -22.67 19.11 16.34
N LEU A 269 -21.53 18.86 15.72
CA LEU A 269 -21.40 17.89 14.62
C LEU A 269 -20.82 16.61 15.17
N LYS A 270 -21.53 15.50 14.97
CA LYS A 270 -21.06 14.14 15.25
C LYS A 270 -20.68 13.50 13.93
N PHE A 271 -19.39 13.32 13.70
CA PHE A 271 -18.88 12.51 12.59
C PHE A 271 -18.81 11.04 13.04
N THR A 272 -19.35 10.13 12.23
CA THR A 272 -19.22 8.68 12.39
C THR A 272 -18.49 8.11 11.19
N SER A 273 -17.36 7.46 11.45
CA SER A 273 -16.49 6.90 10.41
C SER A 273 -17.05 5.60 9.85
N GLU A 274 -16.86 5.38 8.54
CA GLU A 274 -17.22 4.17 7.81
C GLU A 274 -15.96 3.51 7.20
N GLU A 275 -14.99 4.31 6.76
CA GLU A 275 -13.68 3.82 6.30
C GLU A 275 -12.55 4.69 6.87
N ALA A 276 -11.38 4.07 7.03
CA ALA A 276 -10.14 4.73 7.39
C ALA A 276 -9.03 4.43 6.37
N THR A 277 -8.24 5.45 6.08
CA THR A 277 -6.97 5.35 5.37
C THR A 277 -5.87 5.93 6.26
N TYR A 278 -4.86 5.12 6.54
CA TYR A 278 -3.71 5.49 7.36
C TYR A 278 -2.49 5.68 6.47
N TRP A 279 -1.72 6.72 6.77
CA TRP A 279 -0.32 6.85 6.38
C TRP A 279 0.47 7.09 7.66
N ILE A 280 1.04 6.03 8.24
CA ILE A 280 1.75 6.08 9.53
C ILE A 280 3.05 5.29 9.39
N ASP A 281 4.18 5.87 9.77
CA ASP A 281 5.50 5.22 9.69
C ASP A 281 5.85 4.68 8.29
N ASN A 282 5.41 5.40 7.25
CA ASN A 282 5.52 5.01 5.83
C ASN A 282 4.72 3.75 5.45
N GLU A 283 3.70 3.40 6.23
CA GLU A 283 2.74 2.34 5.91
C GLU A 283 1.43 2.94 5.42
N PHE A 284 0.99 2.51 4.23
CA PHE A 284 -0.31 2.87 3.68
C PHE A 284 -1.31 1.73 3.92
N VAL A 285 -2.37 2.01 4.66
CA VAL A 285 -3.36 1.00 5.06
C VAL A 285 -4.76 1.53 4.83
N LYS A 286 -5.66 0.66 4.35
CA LYS A 286 -7.10 0.93 4.31
C LYS A 286 -7.83 -0.07 5.19
N ALA A 287 -8.78 0.42 5.97
CA ALA A 287 -9.64 -0.38 6.84
C ALA A 287 -11.10 0.09 6.72
N SER A 288 -12.03 -0.86 6.81
CA SER A 288 -13.45 -0.57 7.03
C SER A 288 -13.73 -0.64 8.53
N ILE A 289 -14.61 0.23 9.02
CA ILE A 289 -14.95 0.38 10.45
C ILE A 289 -16.30 -0.25 10.76
#